data_AF-A0A3N0A5R6-F1
#
_entry.id   AF-A0A3N0A5R6-F1
#
_cell.length_a   1.000
_cell.length_b   1.000
_cell.length_c   1.000
_cell.angle_alpha   90.00
_cell.angle_beta   90.00
_cell.angle_gamma   90.00
#
_symmetry.space_group_name_H-M   'P 1'
#
loop_
_entity.id
_entity.type
_entity.pdbx_description
1 polymer ?
#
loop_
_entity_poly.entity_id
_entity_poly.type
_entity_poly.pdbx_seq_one_letter_code
_entity_poly.pdbx_strand_id
1 'polypeptide(L)'
;MQGAVPPAPSQFRQPQTRPSGRPTMKMIRLMDWEISGRIGKCLEKDMHITKSQVATMCNLNHGRCVRYLLRMERIRLIKIGKYVRLTRFGRAILCRDEDKVWDADNPSLIPPPDVTARQTGPLTQVDIGEASAEDESDSSPLITNNAPAAFPVGMTTVMWTAMGGSGKIMMALQMVTVVEATGR
;
A
#
# COMPACT_ATOMS: atom_id res chain seq x y z
N MET A 1 39.71 -59.16 2.91
CA MET A 1 39.54 -58.21 1.80
C MET A 1 38.86 -56.97 2.35
N GLN A 2 39.62 -55.88 2.48
CA GLN A 2 39.15 -54.57 2.90
C GLN A 2 38.44 -53.90 1.71
N GLY A 3 37.33 -53.23 1.98
CA GLY A 3 36.62 -52.40 1.01
C GLY A 3 35.79 -51.35 1.76
N ALA A 4 36.48 -50.32 2.24
CA ALA A 4 35.87 -49.17 2.89
C ALA A 4 35.01 -48.39 1.89
N VAL A 5 33.76 -48.10 2.27
CA VAL A 5 32.86 -47.22 1.53
C VAL A 5 33.17 -45.77 1.94
N PRO A 6 33.51 -44.86 1.02
CA PRO A 6 33.80 -43.46 1.36
C PRO A 6 32.49 -42.66 1.58
N PRO A 7 32.48 -41.66 2.48
CA PRO A 7 31.34 -40.77 2.67
C PRO A 7 31.26 -39.72 1.55
N ALA A 8 30.08 -39.55 0.96
CA ALA A 8 29.84 -38.49 -0.02
C ALA A 8 29.73 -37.11 0.67
N PRO A 9 30.48 -36.08 0.23
CA PRO A 9 30.25 -34.71 0.65
C PRO A 9 29.36 -33.99 -0.36
N SER A 10 28.37 -33.22 0.12
CA SER A 10 28.12 -31.84 -0.31
C SER A 10 26.73 -31.41 0.19
N GLN A 11 26.72 -30.72 1.33
CA GLN A 11 25.59 -29.89 1.71
C GLN A 11 25.53 -28.69 0.75
N PHE A 12 24.81 -28.83 -0.36
CA PHE A 12 24.36 -27.67 -1.11
C PHE A 12 23.30 -26.94 -0.27
N ARG A 13 23.74 -25.85 0.36
CA ARG A 13 22.89 -24.83 1.00
C ARG A 13 21.80 -24.37 0.03
N GLN A 14 20.56 -24.66 0.42
CA GLN A 14 19.29 -23.95 0.16
C GLN A 14 19.20 -23.03 -1.08
N PRO A 15 18.30 -23.29 -2.03
CA PRO A 15 17.66 -22.19 -2.74
C PRO A 15 16.66 -21.55 -1.78
N GLN A 16 16.93 -20.31 -1.41
CA GLN A 16 16.04 -19.49 -0.60
C GLN A 16 14.62 -19.55 -1.18
N THR A 17 13.71 -20.19 -0.46
CA THR A 17 12.29 -20.06 -0.67
C THR A 17 11.96 -18.58 -0.48
N ARG A 18 11.73 -17.88 -1.60
CA ARG A 18 11.13 -16.53 -1.57
C ARG A 18 9.94 -16.61 -0.61
N PRO A 19 9.82 -15.71 0.38
CA PRO A 19 8.66 -15.75 1.25
C PRO A 19 7.44 -15.46 0.38
N SER A 20 6.65 -16.49 0.12
CA SER A 20 5.29 -16.44 -0.43
C SER A 20 4.30 -15.86 0.58
N GLY A 21 4.80 -15.05 1.53
CA GLY A 21 4.00 -14.37 2.53
C GLY A 21 3.17 -13.29 1.86
N ARG A 22 1.86 -13.52 1.80
CA ARG A 22 0.88 -12.46 1.52
C ARG A 22 1.17 -11.27 2.44
N PRO A 23 1.07 -10.04 1.94
CA PRO A 23 1.38 -8.87 2.75
C PRO A 23 0.48 -8.82 4.00
N THR A 24 1.08 -8.85 5.19
CA THR A 24 0.31 -8.80 6.44
C THR A 24 -0.11 -7.36 6.75
N MET A 25 -1.26 -7.16 7.40
CA MET A 25 -1.72 -5.83 7.87
C MET A 25 -0.66 -5.02 8.62
N LYS A 26 0.20 -5.69 9.42
CA LYS A 26 1.33 -5.03 10.11
C LYS A 26 2.34 -4.38 9.16
N MET A 27 2.58 -4.96 7.99
CA MET A 27 3.50 -4.40 6.99
C MET A 27 2.93 -3.17 6.30
N ILE A 28 1.61 -3.15 6.10
CA ILE A 28 0.86 -2.05 5.50
C ILE A 28 0.83 -0.86 6.47
N ARG A 29 0.50 -1.06 7.75
CA ARG A 29 0.50 0.03 8.76
C ARG A 29 1.87 0.68 9.01
N LEU A 30 2.96 0.06 8.57
CA LEU A 30 4.33 0.56 8.73
C LEU A 30 4.84 1.36 7.52
N MET A 31 3.95 1.73 6.59
CA MET A 31 4.32 2.57 5.45
C MET A 31 3.85 3.99 5.61
N ASP A 32 4.64 4.87 5.01
CA ASP A 32 4.39 6.30 4.94
C ASP A 32 3.61 6.58 3.64
N TRP A 33 2.29 6.68 3.77
CA TRP A 33 1.42 6.76 2.60
C TRP A 33 1.61 8.05 1.80
N GLU A 34 2.14 9.10 2.40
CA GLU A 34 2.50 10.35 1.71
C GLU A 34 3.69 10.11 0.77
N ILE A 35 4.75 9.44 1.25
CA ILE A 35 5.88 9.02 0.43
C ILE A 35 5.42 8.06 -0.67
N SER A 36 4.56 7.09 -0.34
CA SER A 36 4.01 6.14 -1.31
C SER A 36 3.22 6.85 -2.42
N GLY A 37 2.40 7.84 -2.08
CA GLY A 37 1.63 8.64 -3.04
C GLY A 37 2.53 9.45 -3.97
N ARG A 38 3.60 10.07 -3.44
CA ARG A 38 4.62 10.76 -4.26
C ARG A 38 5.29 9.81 -5.24
N ILE A 39 5.68 8.62 -4.79
CA ILE A 39 6.26 7.58 -5.66
C ILE A 39 5.25 7.16 -6.73
N GLY A 40 3.97 6.97 -6.37
CA GLY A 40 2.90 6.66 -7.31
C GLY A 40 2.79 7.69 -8.44
N LYS A 41 2.66 8.97 -8.10
CA LYS A 41 2.61 10.07 -9.06
C LYS A 41 3.86 10.15 -9.95
N CYS A 42 5.04 9.85 -9.42
CA CYS A 42 6.25 9.76 -10.24
C CYS A 42 6.14 8.62 -11.26
N LEU A 43 5.77 7.42 -10.80
CA LEU A 43 5.67 6.22 -11.64
C LEU A 43 4.51 6.24 -12.65
N GLU A 44 3.54 7.12 -12.42
CA GLU A 44 2.44 7.36 -13.35
C GLU A 44 2.90 8.12 -14.61
N LYS A 45 3.75 9.14 -14.42
CA LYS A 45 4.20 10.03 -15.50
C LYS A 45 5.22 9.40 -16.44
N ASP A 46 6.04 8.47 -15.94
CA ASP A 46 7.12 7.85 -16.73
C ASP A 46 7.15 6.33 -16.61
N MET A 47 7.11 5.65 -17.75
CA MET A 47 7.11 4.18 -17.82
C MET A 47 8.50 3.54 -17.54
N HIS A 48 9.57 4.35 -17.48
CA HIS A 48 10.96 3.89 -17.41
C HIS A 48 11.77 4.54 -16.28
N ILE A 49 11.20 4.64 -15.08
CA ILE A 49 11.89 5.20 -13.92
C ILE A 49 12.76 4.13 -13.22
N THR A 50 14.02 4.45 -12.96
CA THR A 50 14.94 3.62 -12.15
C THR A 50 14.85 3.96 -10.66
N LYS A 51 15.34 3.07 -9.78
CA LYS A 51 15.34 3.30 -8.32
C LYS A 51 16.04 4.61 -7.93
N SER A 52 17.13 4.95 -8.62
CA SER A 52 17.88 6.19 -8.40
C SER A 52 17.06 7.42 -8.80
N GLN A 53 16.34 7.36 -9.93
CA GLN A 53 15.45 8.44 -10.35
C GLN A 53 14.27 8.61 -9.38
N VAL A 54 13.68 7.52 -8.86
CA VAL A 54 12.66 7.63 -7.79
C VAL A 54 13.23 8.36 -6.57
N ALA A 55 14.43 7.98 -6.14
CA ALA A 55 15.09 8.59 -4.98
C ALA A 55 15.25 10.11 -5.16
N THR A 56 15.71 10.55 -6.34
CA THR A 56 15.85 11.97 -6.69
C THR A 56 14.51 12.69 -6.70
N MET A 57 13.49 12.14 -7.39
CA MET A 57 12.18 12.79 -7.50
C MET A 57 11.43 12.88 -6.16
N CYS A 58 11.62 11.88 -5.30
CA CYS A 58 10.98 11.85 -3.98
C CYS A 58 11.83 12.55 -2.90
N ASN A 59 12.98 13.15 -3.25
CA ASN A 59 13.94 13.74 -2.33
C ASN A 59 14.31 12.79 -1.16
N LEU A 60 14.56 11.53 -1.49
CA LEU A 60 14.90 10.47 -0.54
C LEU A 60 16.36 10.05 -0.70
N ASN A 61 17.03 9.81 0.42
CA ASN A 61 18.32 9.13 0.43
C ASN A 61 18.23 7.78 -0.31
N HIS A 62 19.17 7.49 -1.22
CA HIS A 62 19.11 6.31 -2.08
C HIS A 62 18.92 4.99 -1.30
N GLY A 63 19.68 4.78 -0.22
CA GLY A 63 19.56 3.60 0.64
C GLY A 63 18.25 3.52 1.44
N ARG A 64 17.57 4.64 1.70
CA ARG A 64 16.22 4.67 2.28
C ARG A 64 15.17 4.37 1.20
N CYS A 65 15.28 4.99 0.03
CA CYS A 65 14.40 4.76 -1.11
C CYS A 65 14.40 3.28 -1.52
N VAL A 66 15.57 2.65 -1.69
CA VAL A 66 15.64 1.22 -2.06
C VAL A 66 14.95 0.33 -1.04
N ARG A 67 15.16 0.55 0.26
CA ARG A 67 14.46 -0.18 1.33
C ARG A 67 12.95 0.04 1.28
N TYR A 68 12.54 1.27 1.01
CA TYR A 68 11.13 1.64 0.90
C TYR A 68 10.45 0.97 -0.29
N LEU A 69 11.09 1.02 -1.47
CA LEU A 69 10.62 0.36 -2.69
C LEU A 69 10.51 -1.15 -2.49
N LEU A 70 11.52 -1.80 -1.88
CA LEU A 70 11.45 -3.23 -1.55
C LEU A 70 10.26 -3.54 -0.63
N ARG A 71 9.92 -2.64 0.29
CA ARG A 71 8.74 -2.79 1.15
C ARG A 71 7.45 -2.64 0.31
N MET A 72 7.37 -1.66 -0.59
CA MET A 72 6.26 -1.48 -1.54
C MET A 72 6.09 -2.68 -2.49
N GLU A 73 7.17 -3.33 -2.90
CA GLU A 73 7.15 -4.54 -3.73
C GLU A 73 6.58 -5.74 -2.96
N ARG A 74 6.92 -5.89 -1.66
CA ARG A 74 6.35 -6.95 -0.81
C ARG A 74 4.84 -6.82 -0.64
N ILE A 75 4.33 -5.60 -0.60
CA ILE A 75 2.88 -5.31 -0.56
C ILE A 75 2.24 -5.24 -1.94
N ARG A 76 2.98 -5.63 -3.00
CA ARG A 76 2.51 -5.68 -4.39
C ARG A 76 2.02 -4.33 -4.92
N LEU A 77 2.46 -3.18 -4.37
CA LEU A 77 2.16 -1.86 -4.96
C LEU A 77 3.00 -1.61 -6.21
N ILE A 78 4.25 -2.06 -6.20
CA ILE A 78 5.19 -1.87 -7.32
C ILE A 78 5.87 -3.18 -7.68
N LYS A 79 6.41 -3.23 -8.90
CA LYS A 79 7.27 -4.30 -9.38
C LYS A 79 8.63 -3.70 -9.72
N ILE A 80 9.69 -4.25 -9.15
CA ILE A 80 11.05 -3.74 -9.31
C ILE A 80 11.80 -4.63 -10.29
N GLY A 81 12.09 -4.10 -11.48
CA GLY A 81 12.96 -4.75 -12.48
C GLY A 81 14.09 -3.82 -12.90
N LYS A 82 14.39 -3.77 -14.21
CA LYS A 82 15.25 -2.73 -14.82
C LYS A 82 14.69 -1.32 -14.54
N TYR A 83 13.36 -1.23 -14.48
CA TYR A 83 12.61 -0.04 -14.11
C TYR A 83 11.61 -0.41 -13.02
N VAL A 84 11.23 0.57 -12.20
CA VAL A 84 10.17 0.47 -11.21
C VAL A 84 8.86 0.74 -11.93
N ARG A 85 7.86 -0.13 -11.73
CA ARG A 85 6.54 0.01 -12.35
C ARG A 85 5.46 -0.19 -11.31
N LEU A 86 4.39 0.60 -11.37
CA LEU A 86 3.20 0.34 -10.56
C LEU A 86 2.51 -0.94 -11.04
N THR A 87 2.07 -1.75 -10.10
CA THR A 87 1.19 -2.89 -10.38
C THR A 87 -0.25 -2.41 -10.58
N ARG A 88 -1.14 -3.31 -11.01
CA ARG A 88 -2.59 -3.06 -11.05
C ARG A 88 -3.11 -2.52 -9.71
N PHE A 89 -2.70 -3.18 -8.62
CA PHE A 89 -3.04 -2.83 -7.25
C PHE A 89 -2.44 -1.49 -6.81
N GLY A 90 -1.16 -1.23 -7.13
CA GLY A 90 -0.53 0.03 -6.79
C GLY A 90 -1.08 1.22 -7.57
N ARG A 91 -1.51 1.03 -8.83
CA ARG A 91 -2.22 2.07 -9.58
C ARG A 91 -3.56 2.39 -8.92
N ALA A 92 -4.37 1.38 -8.60
CA ALA A 92 -5.66 1.59 -7.93
C ALA A 92 -5.54 2.36 -6.59
N ILE A 93 -4.44 2.18 -5.87
CA ILE A 93 -4.22 2.81 -4.56
C ILE A 93 -3.51 4.17 -4.67
N LEU A 94 -2.51 4.29 -5.54
CA LEU A 94 -1.62 5.46 -5.56
C LEU A 94 -1.95 6.45 -6.68
N CYS A 95 -2.68 6.02 -7.70
CA CYS A 95 -3.12 6.82 -8.84
C CYS A 95 -4.65 6.85 -8.81
N ARG A 96 -5.23 7.88 -8.18
CA ARG A 96 -6.66 8.17 -8.34
C ARG A 96 -6.87 8.71 -9.76
N ASP A 97 -7.18 7.82 -10.69
CA ASP A 97 -7.92 8.20 -11.89
C ASP A 97 -9.40 8.03 -11.55
N GLU A 98 -10.15 9.13 -11.52
CA GLU A 98 -11.61 9.14 -11.33
C GLU A 98 -12.36 8.53 -12.54
N ASP A 99 -11.67 8.29 -13.66
CA ASP A 99 -12.27 7.91 -14.94
C ASP A 99 -11.95 6.49 -15.43
N LYS A 100 -11.29 5.66 -14.61
CA LYS A 100 -10.88 4.31 -15.05
C LYS A 100 -11.78 3.22 -14.52
N VAL A 101 -12.78 2.83 -15.31
CA VAL A 101 -13.58 1.62 -15.13
C VAL A 101 -12.65 0.41 -15.00
N TRP A 102 -12.69 -0.25 -13.85
CA TRP A 102 -11.94 -1.47 -13.59
C TRP A 102 -12.79 -2.69 -13.95
N ASP A 103 -12.22 -3.69 -14.64
CA ASP A 103 -12.91 -4.98 -14.87
C ASP A 103 -13.52 -5.51 -13.57
N ALA A 104 -14.81 -5.85 -13.63
CA ALA A 104 -15.69 -6.21 -12.51
C ALA A 104 -15.40 -7.56 -11.85
N ASP A 105 -14.40 -8.32 -12.29
CA ASP A 105 -14.02 -9.62 -11.70
C ASP A 105 -13.03 -9.50 -10.51
N ASN A 106 -12.73 -8.28 -10.07
CA ASN A 106 -11.80 -8.02 -8.99
C ASN A 106 -12.60 -7.56 -7.75
N PRO A 107 -12.37 -8.15 -6.57
CA PRO A 107 -13.16 -7.79 -5.39
C PRO A 107 -12.96 -6.29 -5.11
N SER A 108 -14.06 -5.60 -4.84
CA SER A 108 -14.11 -4.14 -4.74
C SER A 108 -14.25 -3.73 -3.28
N LEU A 109 -13.42 -2.79 -2.85
CA LEU A 109 -13.57 -2.11 -1.56
C LEU A 109 -13.95 -0.67 -1.88
N ILE A 110 -15.16 -0.30 -1.50
CA ILE A 110 -15.73 1.02 -1.68
C ILE A 110 -15.53 1.78 -0.36
N PRO A 111 -14.58 2.72 -0.29
CA PRO A 111 -14.43 3.56 0.89
C PRO A 111 -15.57 4.59 0.94
N PRO A 112 -15.91 5.09 2.13
CA PRO A 112 -16.80 6.23 2.25
C PRO A 112 -16.22 7.47 1.53
N PRO A 113 -17.08 8.42 1.13
CA PRO A 113 -16.66 9.61 0.39
C PRO A 113 -15.67 10.45 1.20
N ASP A 114 -14.89 11.26 0.49
CA ASP A 114 -13.94 12.19 1.13
C ASP A 114 -14.67 13.18 2.05
N VAL A 115 -14.09 13.46 3.21
CA VAL A 115 -14.72 14.30 4.24
C VAL A 115 -13.96 15.60 4.38
N THR A 116 -14.69 16.71 4.41
CA THR A 116 -14.15 18.03 4.77
C THR A 116 -14.78 18.50 6.08
N ALA A 117 -13.95 18.73 7.08
CA ALA A 117 -14.38 19.17 8.41
C ALA A 117 -13.73 20.51 8.78
N ARG A 118 -14.43 21.32 9.58
CA ARG A 118 -13.87 22.54 10.15
C ARG A 118 -13.15 22.23 11.45
N GLN A 119 -12.01 22.89 11.65
CA GLN A 119 -11.24 22.77 12.88
C GLN A 119 -12.09 23.17 14.10
N THR A 120 -12.20 22.28 15.09
CA THR A 120 -12.86 22.56 16.38
C THR A 120 -11.87 22.72 17.54
N GLY A 121 -10.60 22.38 17.32
CA GLY A 121 -9.52 22.47 18.30
C GLY A 121 -8.17 22.04 17.69
N PRO A 122 -7.14 21.75 18.52
CA PRO A 122 -5.86 21.26 18.03
C PRO A 122 -5.97 19.95 17.23
N LEU A 123 -6.94 19.12 17.59
CA LEU A 123 -7.37 17.94 16.83
C LEU A 123 -8.89 18.01 16.66
N THR A 124 -9.38 17.61 15.49
CA THR A 124 -10.80 17.63 15.12
C THR A 124 -11.31 16.20 15.01
N GLN A 125 -12.37 15.88 15.74
CA GLN A 125 -13.07 14.62 15.55
C GLN A 125 -13.87 14.69 14.25
N VAL A 126 -13.60 13.77 13.34
CA VAL A 126 -14.28 13.68 12.04
C VAL A 126 -14.87 12.30 11.93
N ASP A 127 -16.17 12.23 11.69
CA ASP A 127 -16.81 10.99 11.30
C ASP A 127 -16.43 10.68 9.85
N ILE A 128 -15.71 9.57 9.69
CA ILE A 128 -15.22 9.10 8.40
C ILE A 128 -16.16 8.08 7.76
N GLY A 129 -17.26 7.70 8.42
CA GLY A 129 -18.20 6.69 7.94
C GLY A 129 -17.65 5.26 7.97
N GLU A 130 -18.32 4.36 7.26
CA GLU A 130 -17.97 2.95 7.12
C GLU A 130 -17.69 2.61 5.65
N ALA A 131 -16.71 1.74 5.39
CA ALA A 131 -16.47 1.21 4.05
C ALA A 131 -17.26 -0.07 3.82
N SER A 132 -17.67 -0.30 2.57
CA SER A 132 -18.27 -1.55 2.12
C SER A 132 -17.30 -2.30 1.22
N ALA A 133 -17.25 -3.62 1.33
CA ALA A 133 -16.48 -4.46 0.43
C ALA A 133 -17.39 -5.52 -0.17
N GLU A 134 -17.34 -5.65 -1.48
CA GLU A 134 -18.03 -6.69 -2.24
C GLU A 134 -16.98 -7.70 -2.71
N ASP A 135 -17.04 -8.91 -2.16
CA ASP A 135 -16.28 -10.07 -2.63
C ASP A 135 -17.31 -11.15 -2.99
N GLU A 136 -17.41 -11.55 -4.26
CA GLU A 136 -18.32 -12.64 -4.68
C GLU A 136 -18.04 -13.96 -3.94
N SER A 137 -16.83 -14.11 -3.37
CA SER A 137 -16.42 -15.30 -2.62
C SER A 137 -16.60 -15.18 -1.10
N ASP A 138 -16.92 -14.00 -0.56
CA ASP A 138 -17.06 -13.78 0.88
C ASP A 138 -18.08 -12.68 1.19
N SER A 139 -19.16 -13.05 1.86
CA SER A 139 -20.24 -12.14 2.24
C SER A 139 -19.90 -11.23 3.43
N SER A 140 -18.77 -11.42 4.11
CA SER A 140 -18.40 -10.63 5.30
C SER A 140 -16.88 -10.42 5.44
N PRO A 141 -16.25 -9.73 4.48
CA PRO A 141 -14.83 -9.41 4.56
C PRO A 141 -14.52 -8.54 5.79
N LEU A 142 -13.38 -8.79 6.45
CA LEU A 142 -12.96 -7.99 7.58
C LEU A 142 -12.41 -6.64 7.10
N ILE A 143 -13.14 -5.57 7.35
CA ILE A 143 -12.77 -4.20 6.98
C ILE A 143 -12.12 -3.49 8.18
N THR A 144 -10.99 -2.84 7.95
CA THR A 144 -10.29 -2.02 8.95
C THR A 144 -9.75 -0.75 8.32
N ASN A 145 -9.54 0.30 9.12
CA ASN A 145 -8.88 1.53 8.66
C ASN A 145 -7.69 1.90 9.57
N ASN A 146 -6.88 2.88 9.13
CA ASN A 146 -5.78 3.46 9.91
C ASN A 146 -6.09 4.89 10.40
N ALA A 147 -7.36 5.28 10.48
CA ALA A 147 -7.74 6.63 10.87
C ALA A 147 -7.32 6.93 12.32
N PRO A 148 -6.80 8.14 12.60
CA PRO A 148 -6.58 8.58 13.96
C PRO A 148 -7.91 8.86 14.67
N ALA A 149 -7.91 8.81 16.00
CA ALA A 149 -9.10 9.14 16.80
C ALA A 149 -9.55 10.61 16.63
N ALA A 150 -8.62 11.49 16.26
CA ALA A 150 -8.90 12.87 15.88
C ALA A 150 -7.83 13.35 14.89
N PHE A 151 -8.24 14.20 13.96
CA PHE A 151 -7.44 14.64 12.82
C PHE A 151 -6.79 16.00 13.08
N PRO A 152 -5.50 16.18 12.78
CA PRO A 152 -4.88 17.50 12.78
C PRO A 152 -5.41 18.34 11.61
N VAL A 153 -5.18 19.65 11.68
CA VAL A 153 -5.39 20.57 10.54
C VAL A 153 -4.59 20.09 9.33
N GLY A 154 -5.22 20.16 8.16
CA GLY A 154 -4.64 19.74 6.89
C GLY A 154 -5.29 18.47 6.33
N MET A 155 -4.63 17.89 5.34
CA MET A 155 -5.11 16.71 4.63
C MET A 155 -4.53 15.44 5.25
N THR A 156 -5.40 14.53 5.69
CA THR A 156 -5.05 13.20 6.20
C THR A 156 -5.59 12.14 5.27
N THR A 157 -4.75 11.19 4.88
CA THR A 157 -5.15 10.04 4.06
C THR A 157 -5.53 8.87 4.96
N VAL A 158 -6.82 8.52 4.99
CA VAL A 158 -7.35 7.32 5.62
C VAL A 158 -7.32 6.18 4.62
N MET A 159 -6.80 5.04 5.04
CA MET A 159 -6.67 3.84 4.25
C MET A 159 -7.56 2.75 4.83
N TRP A 160 -8.55 2.37 4.04
CA TRP A 160 -9.42 1.25 4.26
C TRP A 160 -8.75 -0.02 3.73
N THR A 161 -8.81 -1.10 4.49
CA THR A 161 -8.26 -2.41 4.16
C THR A 161 -9.31 -3.47 4.43
N ALA A 162 -9.68 -4.23 3.42
CA ALA A 162 -10.60 -5.36 3.54
C ALA A 162 -9.85 -6.66 3.28
N MET A 163 -10.06 -7.66 4.13
CA MET A 163 -9.54 -9.01 3.95
C MET A 163 -10.71 -9.95 3.65
N GLY A 164 -10.80 -10.45 2.43
CA GLY A 164 -11.76 -11.48 2.05
C GLY A 164 -11.29 -12.88 2.45
N GLY A 165 -12.23 -13.83 2.58
CA GLY A 165 -12.05 -15.18 3.09
C GLY A 165 -11.10 -16.05 2.26
N SER A 166 -10.88 -15.69 1.00
CA SER A 166 -9.83 -16.30 0.15
C SER A 166 -8.41 -15.78 0.45
N GLY A 167 -8.27 -14.90 1.45
CA GLY A 167 -7.05 -14.18 1.84
C GLY A 167 -6.63 -13.10 0.85
N LYS A 168 -7.56 -12.62 0.02
CA LYS A 168 -7.38 -11.45 -0.84
C LYS A 168 -7.44 -10.21 0.03
N ILE A 169 -6.51 -9.29 -0.19
CA ILE A 169 -6.46 -8.01 0.53
C ILE A 169 -6.83 -6.93 -0.48
N MET A 170 -7.90 -6.22 -0.18
CA MET A 170 -8.34 -5.03 -0.90
C MET A 170 -7.99 -3.80 -0.07
N MET A 171 -7.66 -2.71 -0.75
CA MET A 171 -7.31 -1.46 -0.09
C MET A 171 -7.91 -0.30 -0.87
N ALA A 172 -8.44 0.68 -0.14
CA ALA A 172 -9.02 1.88 -0.70
C ALA A 172 -8.67 3.09 0.16
N LEU A 173 -8.64 4.28 -0.46
CA LEU A 173 -8.25 5.52 0.21
C LEU A 173 -9.42 6.49 0.30
N GLN A 174 -9.53 7.13 1.45
CA GLN A 174 -10.42 8.23 1.75
C GLN A 174 -9.58 9.43 2.22
N MET A 175 -9.88 10.63 1.72
CA MET A 175 -9.23 11.85 2.16
C MET A 175 -10.09 12.55 3.20
N VAL A 176 -9.45 12.92 4.32
CA VAL A 176 -10.05 13.75 5.36
C VAL A 176 -9.32 15.07 5.39
N THR A 177 -10.02 16.16 5.05
CA THR A 177 -9.46 17.51 5.04
C THR A 177 -10.03 18.29 6.21
N VAL A 178 -9.17 18.66 7.15
CA VAL A 178 -9.53 19.58 8.23
C VAL A 178 -9.08 20.97 7.83
N VAL A 179 -10.05 21.85 7.55
CA VAL A 179 -9.78 23.25 7.24
C VAL A 179 -9.66 24.06 8.52
N GLU A 180 -8.66 24.94 8.60
CA GLU A 180 -8.56 25.86 9.73
C GLU A 180 -9.84 26.68 9.86
N ALA A 181 -10.34 26.77 11.09
CA ALA A 181 -11.38 27.72 11.41
C ALA A 181 -10.69 29.08 11.55
N THR A 182 -10.56 29.82 10.44
CA THR A 182 -10.06 31.19 10.48
C THR A 182 -10.95 32.00 11.42
N GLY A 183 -10.45 32.24 12.64
CA GLY A 183 -11.11 33.08 13.62
C GLY A 183 -11.07 34.54 13.17
N ARG A 184 -12.23 35.18 13.21
CA ARG A 184 -12.38 36.64 13.20
C ARG A 184 -11.64 37.30 14.36
#